data_AF-A0A957FHA8-F1
#
_entry.id   AF-A0A957FHA8-F1
#
_cell.length_a   1.000
_cell.length_b   1.000
_cell.length_c   1.000
_cell.angle_alpha   90.00
_cell.angle_beta   90.00
_cell.angle_gamma   90.00
#
_symmetry.space_group_name_H-M   'P 1'
#
loop_
_entity.id
_entity.type
_entity.pdbx_description
1 polymer ?
#
loop_
_entity_poly.entity_id
_entity_poly.type
_entity_poly.pdbx_seq_one_letter_code
_entity_poly.pdbx_strand_id
1 'polypeptide(L)'
;MNTAVQDICGQCASPLLISHPPHTPVEKRPVAVLLALFAVPLVTDEPSAAPHLLPALTDIAQRHHGYVCPYPHVFQAVFGLPSAHEDDVEQAVSVAHQMCLHLAQSFPDIWKTTVIGVSYGDAVVARVADKYLLQGDLLQQAAHMVQTHAPGQVWVTAAVQQAVRHLFLFQRGGEGETAVSWQLLDIQPEPRSRRGLPDRPTRFVGRITPLRQMVQLADNLTQRIGGMVLIEGEPGIGKSRLMQEFVTAVSHHNPLVWTAACSAQKVNQPVHLFSDLLTQVFQLSSRDTQGQIQQKIEAVLSGWPRDVQAIRPYLEMLLGIDDSTSDHGQLNRLEPDQLRQQTFVAIRRLFKIIARKQPLILLFDDLHWIDPISAELLLFLATVVASAPILFIMAQRRQGSDLPNDRLVRLQSLLPGQTVRFLLERLQVEESRMLVHDLFSASELPQALSQTIIERSEGNPYFIEEFVRICIEE
;
A
#
# COMPACT_ATOMS: atom_id res chain seq x y z
N MET A 1 4.63 -5.52 49.72
CA MET A 1 3.55 -6.47 50.07
C MET A 1 2.72 -6.67 48.82
N ASN A 2 3.01 -7.74 48.09
CA ASN A 2 2.33 -8.09 46.83
C ASN A 2 1.00 -8.79 47.16
N THR A 3 -0.11 -8.24 46.69
CA THR A 3 -1.39 -8.95 46.62
C THR A 3 -1.56 -9.48 45.20
N ALA A 4 -1.35 -10.78 45.04
CA ALA A 4 -1.68 -11.52 43.82
C ALA A 4 -3.20 -11.63 43.68
N VAL A 5 -3.74 -11.20 42.55
CA VAL A 5 -5.12 -11.49 42.15
C VAL A 5 -5.14 -12.94 41.65
N GLN A 6 -5.86 -13.82 42.35
CA GLN A 6 -6.04 -15.22 41.98
C GLN A 6 -7.31 -15.36 41.14
N ASP A 7 -7.16 -15.82 39.89
CA ASP A 7 -8.29 -16.19 39.04
C ASP A 7 -8.90 -17.53 39.51
N ILE A 8 -10.23 -17.53 39.66
CA ILE A 8 -11.03 -18.68 40.11
C ILE A 8 -11.77 -19.29 38.91
N CYS A 9 -11.72 -20.62 38.77
CA CYS A 9 -12.49 -21.36 37.77
C CYS A 9 -14.00 -21.35 38.11
N GLY A 10 -14.85 -20.90 37.18
CA GLY A 10 -16.29 -20.73 37.35
C GLY A 10 -17.14 -22.01 37.45
N GLN A 11 -16.55 -23.21 37.50
CA GLN A 11 -17.29 -24.48 37.63
C GLN A 11 -16.92 -25.35 38.83
N CYS A 12 -15.79 -25.12 39.53
CA CYS A 12 -15.38 -25.98 40.65
C CYS A 12 -14.56 -25.32 41.77
N ALA A 13 -14.44 -23.98 41.80
CA ALA A 13 -13.91 -23.20 42.94
C ALA A 13 -12.58 -23.69 43.57
N SER A 14 -11.66 -24.25 42.77
CA SER A 14 -10.28 -24.57 43.20
C SER A 14 -9.28 -23.63 42.52
N PRO A 15 -8.20 -23.19 43.21
CA PRO A 15 -7.24 -22.24 42.66
C PRO A 15 -6.38 -22.86 41.55
N LEU A 16 -6.28 -22.18 40.40
CA LEU A 16 -5.41 -22.58 39.29
C LEU A 16 -3.96 -22.26 39.65
N LEU A 17 -3.20 -23.29 40.05
CA LEU A 17 -1.75 -23.22 40.09
C LEU A 17 -1.22 -23.23 38.65
N ILE A 18 -0.98 -22.05 38.08
CA ILE A 18 -0.22 -21.90 36.85
C ILE A 18 1.24 -22.21 37.18
N SER A 19 1.68 -23.44 36.91
CA SER A 19 3.09 -23.80 36.91
C SER A 19 3.75 -23.18 35.67
N HIS A 20 4.71 -22.28 35.90
CA HIS A 20 5.54 -21.73 34.82
C HIS A 20 6.41 -22.84 34.19
N PRO A 21 6.29 -23.14 32.89
CA PRO A 21 7.29 -23.92 32.18
C PRO A 21 8.51 -23.04 31.85
N PRO A 22 9.70 -23.63 31.60
CA PRO A 22 10.96 -22.92 31.57
C PRO A 22 11.08 -22.03 30.33
N HIS A 23 11.55 -20.80 30.55
CA HIS A 23 12.05 -19.80 29.58
C HIS A 23 11.70 -20.03 28.10
N THR A 24 10.45 -19.79 27.73
CA THR A 24 10.13 -19.41 26.35
C THR A 24 10.72 -18.03 26.07
N PRO A 25 11.40 -17.81 24.93
CA PRO A 25 11.83 -16.47 24.55
C PRO A 25 10.60 -15.62 24.30
N VAL A 26 10.45 -14.59 25.12
CA VAL A 26 9.37 -13.61 25.07
C VAL A 26 9.94 -12.33 24.47
N GLU A 27 9.32 -11.80 23.42
CA GLU A 27 9.80 -10.61 22.72
C GLU A 27 8.68 -9.59 22.60
N LYS A 28 8.97 -8.31 22.89
CA LYS A 28 8.04 -7.21 22.62
C LYS A 28 8.17 -6.80 21.15
N ARG A 29 7.06 -6.81 20.42
CA ARG A 29 7.01 -6.44 19.01
C ARG A 29 5.79 -5.59 18.68
N PRO A 30 5.89 -4.63 17.75
CA PRO A 30 4.72 -3.97 17.21
C PRO A 30 3.94 -4.98 16.36
N VAL A 31 2.65 -5.15 16.66
CA VAL A 31 1.77 -6.14 16.01
C VAL A 31 0.41 -5.51 15.78
N ALA A 32 -0.16 -5.73 14.58
CA ALA A 32 -1.57 -5.45 14.34
C ALA A 32 -2.39 -6.72 14.58
N VAL A 33 -3.34 -6.64 15.49
CA VAL A 33 -4.21 -7.76 15.86
C VAL A 33 -5.60 -7.51 15.29
N LEU A 34 -6.01 -8.37 14.37
CA LEU A 34 -7.36 -8.45 13.85
C LEU A 34 -8.11 -9.55 14.60
N LEU A 35 -9.23 -9.18 15.21
CA LEU A 35 -10.10 -10.11 15.91
C LEU A 35 -11.52 -9.97 15.35
N ALA A 36 -12.03 -11.04 14.73
CA ALA A 36 -13.40 -11.13 14.28
C ALA A 36 -14.15 -12.09 15.21
N LEU A 37 -15.12 -11.58 15.95
CA LEU A 37 -15.96 -12.41 16.81
C LEU A 37 -17.40 -12.44 16.28
N PHE A 38 -17.86 -13.66 16.13
CA PHE A 38 -19.17 -14.01 15.59
C PHE A 38 -20.10 -14.19 16.79
N ALA A 39 -21.28 -13.54 16.80
CA ALA A 39 -22.26 -13.77 17.86
C ALA A 39 -22.89 -15.17 17.78
N VAL A 40 -22.71 -15.85 16.64
CA VAL A 40 -23.02 -17.27 16.47
C VAL A 40 -21.71 -18.06 16.60
N PRO A 41 -21.60 -19.07 17.48
CA PRO A 41 -20.41 -19.88 17.53
C PRO A 41 -20.18 -20.51 16.15
N LEU A 42 -18.95 -20.43 15.62
CA LEU A 42 -18.53 -21.11 14.38
C LEU A 42 -18.76 -22.63 14.40
N VAL A 43 -19.15 -23.16 15.57
CA VAL A 43 -19.71 -24.48 15.81
C VAL A 43 -21.17 -24.30 16.22
N THR A 44 -22.06 -24.02 15.28
CA THR A 44 -23.48 -24.30 15.45
C THR A 44 -23.81 -25.57 14.70
N ASP A 45 -24.60 -26.43 15.34
CA ASP A 45 -25.24 -27.64 14.79
C ASP A 45 -26.19 -27.37 13.60
N GLU A 46 -26.01 -26.28 12.84
CA GLU A 46 -26.65 -26.07 11.55
C GLU A 46 -25.69 -26.43 10.40
N PRO A 47 -25.93 -27.54 9.67
CA PRO A 47 -24.95 -28.18 8.81
C PRO A 47 -24.70 -27.51 7.43
N SER A 48 -25.07 -26.24 7.21
CA SER A 48 -25.10 -25.67 5.85
C SER A 48 -24.03 -24.61 5.52
N ALA A 49 -23.46 -23.85 6.48
CA ALA A 49 -22.60 -22.69 6.16
C ALA A 49 -21.16 -22.72 6.73
N ALA A 50 -20.93 -23.40 7.86
CA ALA A 50 -19.64 -23.43 8.54
C ALA A 50 -18.43 -23.98 7.75
N PRO A 51 -18.55 -25.03 6.89
CA PRO A 51 -17.37 -25.65 6.27
C PRO A 51 -16.70 -24.78 5.19
N HIS A 52 -17.41 -23.79 4.62
CA HIS A 52 -16.86 -22.92 3.58
C HIS A 52 -16.40 -21.55 4.11
N LEU A 53 -16.90 -21.13 5.27
CA LEU A 53 -16.63 -19.81 5.86
C LEU A 53 -15.19 -19.68 6.38
N LEU A 54 -14.76 -20.59 7.25
CA LEU A 54 -13.43 -20.56 7.88
C LEU A 54 -12.29 -20.66 6.85
N PRO A 55 -12.34 -21.55 5.85
CA PRO A 55 -11.34 -21.59 4.79
C PRO A 55 -11.28 -20.29 3.99
N ALA A 56 -12.42 -19.69 3.64
CA ALA A 56 -12.46 -18.44 2.89
C ALA A 56 -11.85 -17.26 3.66
N LEU A 57 -12.18 -17.13 4.95
CA LEU A 57 -11.61 -16.09 5.82
C LEU A 57 -10.11 -16.31 6.08
N THR A 58 -9.71 -17.58 6.23
CA THR A 58 -8.29 -17.96 6.39
C THR A 58 -7.49 -17.63 5.14
N ASP A 59 -8.03 -17.92 3.97
CA ASP A 59 -7.42 -17.61 2.67
C ASP A 59 -7.28 -16.09 2.48
N ILE A 60 -8.33 -15.31 2.77
CA ILE A 60 -8.26 -13.83 2.75
C ILE A 60 -7.14 -13.32 3.67
N ALA A 61 -7.04 -13.81 4.91
CA ALA A 61 -5.99 -13.38 5.82
C ALA A 61 -4.59 -13.79 5.35
N GLN A 62 -4.42 -15.03 4.87
CA GLN A 62 -3.13 -15.58 4.44
C GLN A 62 -2.60 -14.91 3.17
N ARG A 63 -3.46 -14.53 2.22
CA ARG A 63 -3.08 -13.75 1.02
C ARG A 63 -2.44 -12.41 1.37
N HIS A 64 -2.83 -11.84 2.52
CA HIS A 64 -2.31 -10.58 3.05
C HIS A 64 -1.28 -10.78 4.16
N HIS A 65 -0.64 -11.96 4.21
CA HIS A 65 0.39 -12.33 5.18
C HIS A 65 -0.07 -12.33 6.66
N GLY A 66 -1.38 -12.40 6.91
CA GLY A 66 -1.93 -12.57 8.25
C GLY A 66 -1.72 -13.98 8.78
N TYR A 67 -1.17 -14.08 9.99
CA TYR A 67 -1.05 -15.34 10.73
C TYR A 67 -2.37 -15.63 11.47
N VAL A 68 -3.09 -16.67 11.04
CA VAL A 68 -4.35 -17.07 11.68
C VAL A 68 -4.07 -17.89 12.94
N CYS A 69 -4.49 -17.38 14.09
CA CYS A 69 -4.36 -18.07 15.37
C CYS A 69 -5.61 -18.93 15.62
N PRO A 70 -5.47 -20.24 15.89
CA PRO A 70 -6.59 -21.08 16.25
C PRO A 70 -7.10 -20.71 17.65
N TYR A 71 -8.29 -20.12 17.74
CA TYR A 71 -8.97 -19.83 19.00
C TYR A 71 -10.42 -20.34 18.97
N PRO A 72 -10.94 -20.94 20.05
CA PRO A 72 -12.30 -21.44 20.08
C PRO A 72 -13.31 -20.28 19.92
N HIS A 73 -14.24 -20.43 18.97
CA HIS A 73 -15.37 -19.53 18.70
C HIS A 73 -15.04 -18.11 18.21
N VAL A 74 -13.76 -17.80 17.92
CA VAL A 74 -13.32 -16.49 17.44
C VAL A 74 -12.33 -16.68 16.29
N PHE A 75 -12.51 -15.92 15.21
CA PHE A 75 -11.50 -15.84 14.17
C PHE A 75 -10.48 -14.76 14.57
N GLN A 76 -9.24 -15.16 14.77
CA GLN A 76 -8.15 -14.26 15.12
C GLN A 76 -7.07 -14.32 14.05
N ALA A 77 -6.74 -13.17 13.46
CA ALA A 77 -5.63 -13.01 12.54
C ALA A 77 -4.66 -11.96 13.06
N VAL A 78 -3.37 -12.23 12.93
CA VAL A 78 -2.30 -11.42 13.47
C VAL A 78 -1.36 -11.01 12.35
N PHE A 79 -1.12 -9.72 12.21
CA PHE A 79 -0.23 -9.14 11.21
C PHE A 79 1.04 -8.64 11.92
N GLY A 80 2.19 -8.93 11.32
CA GLY A 80 3.51 -8.69 11.89
C GLY A 80 4.16 -9.89 12.57
N LEU A 81 3.60 -11.09 12.35
CA LEU A 81 4.22 -12.37 12.72
C LEU A 81 4.35 -13.27 11.48
N PRO A 82 5.49 -13.97 11.30
CA PRO A 82 6.67 -14.01 12.17
C PRO A 82 7.58 -12.76 12.06
N SER A 83 7.40 -11.95 11.02
CA SER A 83 8.15 -10.71 10.77
C SER A 83 7.21 -9.51 10.68
N ALA A 84 7.58 -8.42 11.33
CA ALA A 84 6.85 -7.15 11.28
C ALA A 84 7.22 -6.36 10.01
N HIS A 85 6.23 -5.75 9.38
CA HIS A 85 6.35 -4.91 8.20
C HIS A 85 5.67 -3.56 8.41
N GLU A 86 6.12 -2.54 7.68
CA GLU A 86 5.61 -1.16 7.81
C GLU A 86 4.11 -1.03 7.51
N ASP A 87 3.53 -1.95 6.72
CA ASP A 87 2.14 -1.87 6.27
C ASP A 87 1.23 -2.89 6.97
N ASP A 88 1.70 -3.58 8.02
CA ASP A 88 0.90 -4.61 8.72
C ASP A 88 -0.46 -4.08 9.20
N VAL A 89 -0.51 -2.81 9.62
CA VAL A 89 -1.75 -2.14 10.02
C VAL A 89 -2.67 -1.92 8.82
N GLU A 90 -2.11 -1.52 7.67
CA GLU A 90 -2.85 -1.31 6.43
C GLU A 90 -3.42 -2.64 5.92
N GLN A 91 -2.64 -3.72 5.99
CA GLN A 91 -3.06 -5.07 5.63
C GLN A 91 -4.14 -5.60 6.56
N ALA A 92 -4.01 -5.39 7.87
CA ALA A 92 -5.03 -5.79 8.84
C ALA A 92 -6.37 -5.10 8.54
N VAL A 93 -6.38 -3.78 8.31
CA VAL A 93 -7.62 -3.05 7.99
C VAL A 93 -8.17 -3.43 6.61
N SER A 94 -7.29 -3.67 5.62
CA SER A 94 -7.69 -4.17 4.30
C SER A 94 -8.39 -5.52 4.39
N VAL A 95 -7.83 -6.46 5.17
CA VAL A 95 -8.43 -7.78 5.41
C VAL A 95 -9.76 -7.64 6.14
N ALA A 96 -9.85 -6.80 7.18
CA ALA A 96 -11.11 -6.55 7.87
C ALA A 96 -12.20 -6.03 6.92
N HIS A 97 -11.84 -5.12 6.02
CA HIS A 97 -12.74 -4.59 5.00
C HIS A 97 -13.16 -5.66 3.96
N GLN A 98 -12.21 -6.45 3.46
CA GLN A 98 -12.52 -7.55 2.53
C GLN A 98 -13.40 -8.62 3.17
N MET A 99 -13.14 -8.97 4.44
CA MET A 99 -13.98 -9.90 5.20
C MET A 99 -15.41 -9.35 5.36
N CYS A 100 -15.55 -8.07 5.69
CA CYS A 100 -16.86 -7.41 5.75
C CYS A 100 -17.62 -7.54 4.43
N LEU A 101 -16.98 -7.21 3.29
CA LEU A 101 -17.61 -7.33 1.98
C LEU A 101 -17.99 -8.78 1.62
N HIS A 102 -17.08 -9.73 1.87
CA HIS A 102 -17.31 -11.14 1.59
C HIS A 102 -18.44 -11.71 2.46
N LEU A 103 -18.45 -11.42 3.75
CA LEU A 103 -19.51 -11.83 4.68
C LEU A 103 -20.85 -11.20 4.29
N ALA A 104 -20.89 -9.91 3.96
CA ALA A 104 -22.11 -9.23 3.56
C ALA A 104 -22.72 -9.79 2.26
N GLN A 105 -21.88 -10.24 1.32
CA GLN A 105 -22.32 -10.78 0.03
C GLN A 105 -22.67 -12.27 0.09
N SER A 106 -21.81 -13.08 0.71
CA SER A 106 -21.92 -14.55 0.67
C SER A 106 -22.62 -15.13 1.89
N PHE A 107 -22.61 -14.43 3.04
CA PHE A 107 -23.16 -14.90 4.30
C PHE A 107 -23.89 -13.78 5.08
N PRO A 108 -24.93 -13.14 4.49
CA PRO A 108 -25.54 -11.93 5.05
C PRO A 108 -26.14 -12.13 6.45
N ASP A 109 -26.63 -13.33 6.78
CA ASP A 109 -27.18 -13.64 8.11
C ASP A 109 -26.09 -13.78 9.18
N ILE A 110 -24.92 -14.29 8.80
CA ILE A 110 -23.73 -14.35 9.66
C ILE A 110 -23.18 -12.93 9.83
N TRP A 111 -23.13 -12.13 8.77
CA TRP A 111 -22.63 -10.76 8.86
C TRP A 111 -23.43 -9.89 9.84
N LYS A 112 -24.77 -9.98 9.81
CA LYS A 112 -25.67 -9.26 10.74
C LYS A 112 -25.46 -9.62 12.21
N THR A 113 -24.70 -10.67 12.50
CA THR A 113 -24.39 -11.14 13.86
C THR A 113 -22.89 -11.08 14.15
N THR A 114 -22.06 -10.56 13.24
CA THR A 114 -20.59 -10.53 13.38
C THR A 114 -20.13 -9.11 13.67
N VAL A 115 -19.14 -8.97 14.56
CA VAL A 115 -18.40 -7.71 14.74
C VAL A 115 -16.92 -7.99 14.51
N ILE A 116 -16.25 -7.12 13.77
CA ILE A 116 -14.81 -7.21 13.54
C ILE A 116 -14.14 -6.05 14.29
N GLY A 117 -13.19 -6.37 15.17
CA GLY A 117 -12.37 -5.42 15.91
C GLY A 117 -10.91 -5.48 15.46
N VAL A 118 -10.30 -4.33 15.17
CA VAL A 118 -8.88 -4.24 14.80
C VAL A 118 -8.14 -3.34 15.79
N SER A 119 -7.04 -3.86 16.35
CA SER A 119 -6.18 -3.14 17.29
C SER A 119 -4.72 -3.18 16.82
N TYR A 120 -3.93 -2.18 17.20
CA TYR A 120 -2.52 -2.08 16.84
C TYR A 120 -1.72 -1.44 17.98
N GLY A 121 -0.54 -1.99 18.24
CA GLY A 121 0.42 -1.46 19.20
C GLY A 121 1.50 -2.49 19.54
N ASP A 122 2.22 -2.26 20.63
CA ASP A 122 3.24 -3.19 21.11
C ASP A 122 2.60 -4.36 21.88
N ALA A 123 2.86 -5.58 21.43
CA ALA A 123 2.43 -6.80 22.09
C ALA A 123 3.62 -7.65 22.54
N VAL A 124 3.41 -8.39 23.63
CA VAL A 124 4.34 -9.40 24.08
C VAL A 124 4.02 -10.70 23.35
N VAL A 125 4.96 -11.18 22.54
CA VAL A 125 4.78 -12.39 21.74
C VAL A 125 5.66 -13.50 22.32
N ALA A 126 5.04 -14.64 22.62
CA ALA A 126 5.72 -15.85 23.04
C ALA A 126 5.55 -16.93 21.97
N ARG A 127 6.63 -17.61 21.59
CA ARG A 127 6.56 -18.78 20.71
C ARG A 127 6.49 -20.05 21.57
N VAL A 128 5.38 -20.77 21.48
CA VAL A 128 5.19 -22.08 22.13
C VAL A 128 5.00 -23.13 21.03
N ALA A 129 5.99 -24.00 20.87
CA ALA A 129 6.13 -24.91 19.73
C ALA A 129 6.09 -24.14 18.38
N ASP A 130 5.15 -24.46 17.49
CA ASP A 130 4.96 -23.83 16.18
C ASP A 130 3.85 -22.76 16.17
N LYS A 131 3.42 -22.30 17.35
CA LYS A 131 2.37 -21.29 17.49
C LYS A 131 2.88 -20.05 18.22
N TYR A 132 2.35 -18.90 17.80
CA TYR A 132 2.56 -17.64 18.49
C TYR A 132 1.40 -17.37 19.45
N LEU A 133 1.74 -17.08 20.69
CA LEU A 133 0.82 -16.61 21.72
C LEU A 133 1.04 -15.11 21.88
N LEU A 134 -0.04 -14.35 21.76
CA LEU A 134 -0.08 -12.93 22.04
C LEU A 134 -0.54 -12.70 23.47
N GLN A 135 0.20 -11.91 24.22
CA GLN A 135 -0.18 -11.44 25.53
C GLN A 135 -0.07 -9.91 25.57
N GLY A 136 -1.12 -9.26 26.08
CA GLY A 136 -1.15 -7.80 26.23
C GLY A 136 -2.52 -7.19 25.95
N ASP A 137 -2.58 -5.88 26.14
CA ASP A 137 -3.81 -5.09 26.15
C ASP A 137 -4.50 -5.01 24.79
N LEU A 138 -3.77 -5.26 23.69
CA LEU A 138 -4.34 -5.24 22.32
C LEU A 138 -5.47 -6.25 22.13
N LEU A 139 -5.28 -7.49 22.63
CA LEU A 139 -6.32 -8.51 22.53
C LEU A 139 -7.56 -8.12 23.36
N GLN A 140 -7.34 -7.52 24.53
CA GLN A 140 -8.42 -7.04 25.38
C GLN A 140 -9.17 -5.88 24.73
N GLN A 141 -8.48 -4.94 24.10
CA GLN A 141 -9.08 -3.84 23.34
C GLN A 141 -9.92 -4.37 22.17
N ALA A 142 -9.38 -5.31 21.40
CA ALA A 142 -10.10 -5.92 20.28
C ALA A 142 -11.35 -6.70 20.75
N ALA A 143 -11.22 -7.49 21.82
CA ALA A 143 -12.34 -8.22 22.41
C ALA A 143 -13.41 -7.26 22.97
N HIS A 144 -13.00 -6.18 23.64
CA HIS A 144 -13.91 -5.17 24.17
C HIS A 144 -14.70 -4.47 23.06
N MET A 145 -14.04 -4.07 21.97
CA MET A 145 -14.72 -3.46 20.82
C MET A 145 -15.80 -4.37 20.23
N VAL A 146 -15.48 -5.66 20.06
CA VAL A 146 -16.44 -6.62 19.51
C VAL A 146 -17.61 -6.86 20.46
N GLN A 147 -17.40 -6.87 21.78
CA GLN A 147 -18.47 -7.08 22.76
C GLN A 147 -19.41 -5.87 22.96
N THR A 148 -18.92 -4.66 22.70
CA THR A 148 -19.63 -3.41 23.04
C THR A 148 -20.35 -2.77 21.86
N HIS A 149 -19.96 -3.08 20.63
CA HIS A 149 -20.48 -2.41 19.44
C HIS A 149 -21.50 -3.24 18.66
N ALA A 150 -22.28 -2.56 17.82
CA ALA A 150 -23.35 -3.19 17.04
C ALA A 150 -22.80 -4.19 15.98
N PRO A 151 -23.45 -5.34 15.81
CA PRO A 151 -23.18 -6.30 14.73
C PRO A 151 -23.28 -5.71 13.31
N GLY A 152 -22.58 -6.33 12.36
CA GLY A 152 -22.55 -5.92 10.97
C GLY A 152 -21.65 -4.72 10.70
N GLN A 153 -20.66 -4.47 11.56
CA GLN A 153 -19.76 -3.33 11.47
C GLN A 153 -18.31 -3.72 11.81
N VAL A 154 -17.36 -2.94 11.29
CA VAL A 154 -15.93 -3.05 11.58
C VAL A 154 -15.50 -1.88 12.44
N TRP A 155 -14.84 -2.17 13.55
CA TRP A 155 -14.41 -1.21 14.56
C TRP A 155 -12.91 -1.27 14.76
N VAL A 156 -12.28 -0.10 14.93
CA VAL A 156 -10.84 0.03 15.10
C VAL A 156 -10.50 0.94 16.27
N THR A 157 -9.35 0.69 16.90
CA THR A 157 -8.82 1.58 17.95
C THR A 157 -8.33 2.90 17.35
N ALA A 158 -8.18 3.94 18.19
CA ALA A 158 -7.60 5.22 17.77
C ALA A 158 -6.20 5.07 17.16
N ALA A 159 -5.37 4.17 17.68
CA ALA A 159 -4.04 3.88 17.14
C ALA A 159 -4.10 3.35 15.69
N VAL A 160 -5.03 2.42 15.41
CA VAL A 160 -5.27 1.92 14.05
C VAL A 160 -5.79 3.04 13.14
N GLN A 161 -6.78 3.80 13.62
CA GLN A 161 -7.34 4.90 12.85
C GLN A 161 -6.26 5.93 12.47
N GLN A 162 -5.43 6.36 13.41
CA GLN A 162 -4.37 7.33 13.15
C GLN A 162 -3.32 6.80 12.16
N ALA A 163 -3.00 5.50 12.24
CA ALA A 163 -2.04 4.85 11.37
C ALA A 163 -2.53 4.70 9.92
N VAL A 164 -3.85 4.56 9.68
CA VAL A 164 -4.40 4.26 8.34
C VAL A 164 -5.48 5.22 7.85
N ARG A 165 -5.69 6.36 8.53
CA ARG A 165 -6.66 7.41 8.14
C ARG A 165 -6.40 8.00 6.75
N HIS A 166 -5.25 7.74 6.15
CA HIS A 166 -4.94 8.15 4.79
C HIS A 166 -5.51 7.19 3.72
N LEU A 167 -5.83 5.95 4.09
CA LEU A 167 -6.34 4.93 3.17
C LEU A 167 -7.81 4.59 3.36
N PHE A 168 -8.37 4.85 4.54
CA PHE A 168 -9.72 4.42 4.89
C PHE A 168 -10.58 5.56 5.46
N LEU A 169 -11.88 5.47 5.26
CA LEU A 169 -12.89 6.37 5.79
C LEU A 169 -13.38 5.84 7.13
N PHE A 170 -13.36 6.69 8.14
CA PHE A 170 -13.78 6.36 9.50
C PHE A 170 -14.85 7.31 10.01
N GLN A 171 -15.74 6.78 10.86
CA GLN A 171 -16.68 7.56 11.65
C GLN A 171 -16.38 7.36 13.14
N ARG A 172 -16.38 8.43 13.92
CA ARG A 172 -16.17 8.33 15.37
C ARG A 172 -17.33 7.58 16.01
N GLY A 173 -17.01 6.49 16.70
CA GLY A 173 -17.93 5.75 17.58
C GLY A 173 -18.05 6.40 18.94
N GLY A 174 -19.09 6.04 19.68
CA GLY A 174 -19.32 6.53 21.04
C GLY A 174 -18.15 6.23 22.00
N GLU A 175 -18.04 7.04 23.06
CA GLU A 175 -17.05 6.87 24.12
C GLU A 175 -17.46 5.70 25.02
N GLY A 176 -16.75 4.58 24.92
CA GLY A 176 -16.74 3.55 25.97
C GLY A 176 -15.80 3.93 27.11
N GLU A 177 -15.96 3.33 28.28
CA GLU A 177 -15.23 3.66 29.53
C GLU A 177 -13.68 3.61 29.43
N THR A 178 -13.08 3.09 28.35
CA THR A 178 -11.61 2.96 28.24
C THR A 178 -10.95 3.49 26.97
N ALA A 179 -11.64 3.85 25.89
CA ALA A 179 -11.05 4.53 24.72
C ALA A 179 -12.10 4.94 23.66
N VAL A 180 -11.77 5.97 22.86
CA VAL A 180 -12.53 6.33 21.65
C VAL A 180 -12.33 5.24 20.57
N SER A 181 -13.43 4.67 20.10
CA SER A 181 -13.45 3.68 19.00
C SER A 181 -13.90 4.33 17.69
N TRP A 182 -13.45 3.79 16.55
CA TRP A 182 -13.78 4.31 15.22
C TRP A 182 -14.39 3.22 14.34
N GLN A 183 -15.51 3.53 13.70
CA GLN A 183 -16.14 2.65 12.72
C GLN A 183 -15.47 2.81 11.37
N LEU A 184 -15.03 1.72 10.77
CA LEU A 184 -14.56 1.69 9.38
C LEU A 184 -15.78 1.71 8.44
N LEU A 185 -15.82 2.69 7.53
CA LEU A 185 -16.91 2.87 6.57
C LEU A 185 -16.56 2.25 5.21
N ASP A 186 -15.43 2.65 4.62
CA ASP A 186 -14.97 2.20 3.30
C ASP A 186 -13.48 2.54 3.11
N ILE A 187 -12.91 2.12 1.99
CA ILE A 187 -11.62 2.57 1.46
C ILE A 187 -11.77 4.00 0.92
N GLN A 188 -10.76 4.85 1.12
CA GLN A 188 -10.74 6.18 0.50
C GLN A 188 -10.59 6.06 -1.01
N PRO A 189 -11.46 6.70 -1.81
CA PRO A 189 -11.39 6.66 -3.26
C PRO A 189 -10.10 7.31 -3.80
N GLU A 190 -9.54 8.28 -3.06
CA GLU A 190 -8.23 8.88 -3.32
C GLU A 190 -7.36 8.74 -2.06
N PRO A 191 -6.44 7.76 -2.02
CA PRO A 191 -5.51 7.58 -0.91
C PRO A 191 -4.72 8.87 -0.65
N ARG A 192 -4.80 9.40 0.57
CA ARG A 192 -3.95 10.52 0.97
C ARG A 192 -2.52 10.03 1.16
N SER A 193 -1.55 10.91 0.95
CA SER A 193 -0.15 10.57 1.23
C SER A 193 0.01 10.23 2.71
N ARG A 194 0.63 9.07 3.01
CA ARG A 194 1.09 8.68 4.36
C ARG A 194 2.08 9.70 4.95
N ARG A 195 2.70 10.51 4.07
CA ARG A 195 3.76 11.48 4.37
C ARG A 195 3.22 12.91 4.26
N GLY A 196 3.53 13.73 5.27
CA GLY A 196 2.98 15.08 5.47
C GLY A 196 1.93 15.13 6.58
N LEU A 197 1.84 16.25 7.30
CA LEU A 197 0.72 16.48 8.21
C LEU A 197 -0.58 16.61 7.39
N PRO A 198 -1.58 15.72 7.57
CA PRO A 198 -2.75 15.64 6.69
C PRO A 198 -3.63 16.91 6.70
N ASP A 199 -3.45 17.79 7.70
CA ASP A 199 -4.21 19.03 7.84
C ASP A 199 -3.39 20.29 7.48
N ARG A 200 -2.14 20.15 7.03
CA ARG A 200 -1.26 21.28 6.68
C ARG A 200 -0.44 21.00 5.42
N PRO A 201 -0.99 21.29 4.21
CA PRO A 201 -0.19 21.26 3.00
C PRO A 201 0.90 22.34 3.08
N THR A 202 2.15 21.93 3.26
CA THR A 202 3.30 22.83 3.18
C THR A 202 3.50 23.28 1.74
N ARG A 203 4.03 24.50 1.55
CA ARG A 203 4.49 24.92 0.23
C ARG A 203 5.65 24.04 -0.21
N PHE A 204 5.80 23.85 -1.51
CA PHE A 204 6.96 23.15 -2.04
C PHE A 204 8.21 24.00 -1.85
N VAL A 205 9.08 23.57 -0.93
CA VAL A 205 10.31 24.28 -0.61
C VAL A 205 11.51 23.63 -1.29
N GLY A 206 12.31 24.47 -1.93
CA GLY A 206 13.47 24.06 -2.71
C GLY A 206 13.10 23.30 -3.99
N ARG A 207 14.11 22.78 -4.69
CA ARG A 207 13.93 21.88 -5.85
C ARG A 207 13.12 22.48 -7.03
N ILE A 208 13.05 23.82 -7.10
CA ILE A 208 12.37 24.57 -8.16
C ILE A 208 13.01 24.30 -9.54
N THR A 209 14.34 24.20 -9.60
CA THR A 209 15.07 23.92 -10.85
C THR A 209 14.75 22.52 -11.40
N PRO A 210 14.86 21.43 -10.61
CA PRO A 210 14.38 20.11 -11.03
C PRO A 210 12.93 20.11 -11.53
N LEU A 211 12.01 20.72 -10.77
CA LEU A 211 10.60 20.78 -11.14
C LEU A 211 10.40 21.48 -12.50
N ARG A 212 11.05 22.63 -12.70
CA ARG A 212 10.98 23.40 -13.96
C ARG A 212 11.47 22.57 -15.14
N GLN A 213 12.57 21.84 -14.97
CA GLN A 213 13.12 20.99 -16.03
C GLN A 213 12.21 19.79 -16.34
N MET A 214 11.57 19.19 -15.33
CA MET A 214 10.56 18.15 -15.55
C MET A 214 9.36 18.68 -16.34
N VAL A 215 8.84 19.86 -15.97
CA VAL A 215 7.75 20.52 -16.71
C VAL A 215 8.16 20.80 -18.16
N GLN A 216 9.37 21.29 -18.41
CA GLN A 216 9.87 21.51 -19.76
C GLN A 216 9.94 20.21 -20.60
N LEU A 217 10.26 19.07 -19.99
CA LEU A 217 10.20 17.78 -20.69
C LEU A 217 8.76 17.35 -20.97
N ALA A 218 7.81 17.67 -20.10
CA ALA A 218 6.40 17.43 -20.35
C ALA A 218 5.88 18.30 -21.52
N ASP A 219 6.33 19.55 -21.63
CA ASP A 219 5.99 20.43 -22.75
C ASP A 219 6.45 19.84 -24.09
N ASN A 220 7.63 19.20 -24.13
CA ASN A 220 8.15 18.54 -25.33
C ASN A 220 7.25 17.39 -25.82
N LEU A 221 6.42 16.81 -24.96
CA LEU A 221 5.46 15.77 -25.37
C LEU A 221 4.45 16.30 -26.38
N THR A 222 4.11 17.60 -26.31
CA THR A 222 3.23 18.24 -27.30
C THR A 222 3.84 18.25 -28.71
N GLN A 223 5.18 18.29 -28.78
CA GLN A 223 5.95 18.19 -30.01
C GLN A 223 6.22 16.74 -30.44
N ARG A 224 5.59 15.76 -29.76
CA ARG A 224 5.77 14.33 -29.96
C ARG A 224 7.18 13.80 -29.65
N ILE A 225 7.91 14.52 -28.81
CA ILE A 225 9.22 14.12 -28.33
C ILE A 225 9.04 13.56 -26.92
N GLY A 226 9.30 12.27 -26.74
CA GLY A 226 9.30 11.62 -25.43
C GLY A 226 10.56 11.91 -24.62
N GLY A 227 10.60 11.41 -23.40
CA GLY A 227 11.77 11.55 -22.55
C GLY A 227 11.74 10.72 -21.28
N MET A 228 12.83 10.81 -20.53
CA MET A 228 13.00 10.14 -19.26
C MET A 228 13.54 11.08 -18.19
N VAL A 229 13.05 10.90 -16.97
CA VAL A 229 13.54 11.56 -15.77
C VAL A 229 13.88 10.49 -14.75
N LEU A 230 15.09 10.53 -14.22
CA LEU A 230 15.53 9.68 -13.11
C LEU A 230 15.77 10.56 -11.87
N ILE A 231 15.03 10.32 -10.80
CA ILE A 231 15.11 11.03 -9.53
C ILE A 231 15.71 10.09 -8.50
N GLU A 232 16.84 10.50 -7.93
CA GLU A 232 17.57 9.73 -6.94
C GLU A 232 17.75 10.54 -5.67
N GLY A 233 17.87 9.86 -4.53
CA GLY A 233 18.20 10.51 -3.27
C GLY A 233 17.85 9.64 -2.08
N GLU A 234 18.16 10.15 -0.89
CA GLU A 234 17.92 9.45 0.38
C GLU A 234 16.41 9.20 0.62
N PRO A 235 16.04 8.20 1.45
CA PRO A 235 14.68 8.08 1.96
C PRO A 235 14.22 9.39 2.63
N GLY A 236 12.96 9.78 2.43
CA GLY A 236 12.41 11.00 3.03
C GLY A 236 12.85 12.32 2.38
N ILE A 237 13.75 12.30 1.39
CA ILE A 237 14.30 13.51 0.75
C ILE A 237 13.30 14.30 -0.11
N GLY A 238 12.05 13.84 -0.26
CA GLY A 238 11.02 14.52 -1.05
C GLY A 238 10.90 14.12 -2.52
N LYS A 239 11.35 12.91 -2.92
CA LYS A 239 11.18 12.38 -4.29
C LYS A 239 9.71 12.30 -4.71
N SER A 240 8.87 11.63 -3.91
CA SER A 240 7.44 11.49 -4.16
C SER A 240 6.73 12.86 -4.15
N ARG A 241 7.18 13.80 -3.29
CA ARG A 241 6.63 15.16 -3.27
C ARG A 241 6.96 15.91 -4.56
N LEU A 242 8.21 15.83 -5.05
CA LEU A 242 8.58 16.43 -6.34
C LEU A 242 7.74 15.86 -7.50
N MET A 243 7.47 14.56 -7.50
CA MET A 243 6.57 13.93 -8.46
C MET A 243 5.13 14.47 -8.37
N GLN A 244 4.58 14.60 -7.16
CA GLN A 244 3.24 15.17 -6.94
C GLN A 244 3.14 16.62 -7.46
N GLU A 245 4.10 17.47 -7.11
CA GLU A 245 4.15 18.87 -7.55
C GLU A 245 4.27 18.96 -9.08
N PHE A 246 5.02 18.05 -9.69
CA PHE A 246 5.09 17.94 -11.14
C PHE A 246 3.71 17.60 -11.75
N VAL A 247 2.99 16.61 -11.20
CA VAL A 247 1.64 16.25 -11.68
C VAL A 247 0.69 17.45 -11.56
N THR A 248 0.73 18.17 -10.45
CA THR A 248 -0.05 19.40 -10.27
C THR A 248 0.31 20.46 -11.31
N ALA A 249 1.61 20.67 -11.59
CA ALA A 249 2.06 21.67 -12.54
C ALA A 249 1.66 21.37 -14.00
N VAL A 250 1.66 20.09 -14.41
CA VAL A 250 1.34 19.70 -15.80
C VAL A 250 -0.16 19.48 -16.06
N SER A 251 -0.99 19.53 -15.01
CA SER A 251 -2.44 19.32 -15.10
C SER A 251 -3.13 20.23 -16.14
N HIS A 252 -2.61 21.45 -16.33
CA HIS A 252 -3.12 22.42 -17.31
C HIS A 252 -2.99 21.96 -18.78
N HIS A 253 -2.09 21.03 -19.08
CA HIS A 253 -1.86 20.53 -20.43
C HIS A 253 -2.66 19.25 -20.74
N ASN A 254 -3.51 18.81 -19.80
CA ASN A 254 -4.33 17.60 -19.88
C ASN A 254 -3.58 16.32 -20.37
N PRO A 255 -2.34 16.04 -19.91
CA PRO A 255 -1.70 14.77 -20.22
C PRO A 255 -2.38 13.62 -19.49
N LEU A 256 -2.27 12.42 -20.04
CA LEU A 256 -2.64 11.22 -19.30
C LEU A 256 -1.51 10.88 -18.32
N VAL A 257 -1.81 10.92 -17.03
CA VAL A 257 -0.83 10.67 -15.97
C VAL A 257 -1.21 9.38 -15.25
N TRP A 258 -0.31 8.39 -15.25
CA TRP A 258 -0.47 7.16 -14.47
C TRP A 258 0.72 6.95 -13.56
N THR A 259 0.45 6.42 -12.37
CA THR A 259 1.46 6.24 -11.32
C THR A 259 1.49 4.79 -10.88
N ALA A 260 2.67 4.19 -10.82
CA ALA A 260 2.87 2.89 -10.23
C ALA A 260 4.04 2.96 -9.23
N ALA A 261 3.97 2.18 -8.16
CA ALA A 261 5.01 2.15 -7.14
C ALA A 261 5.43 0.71 -6.88
N CYS A 262 6.73 0.49 -6.71
CA CYS A 262 7.22 -0.80 -6.21
C CYS A 262 7.13 -0.83 -4.68
N SER A 263 6.81 -1.98 -4.11
CA SER A 263 6.87 -2.20 -2.67
C SER A 263 7.64 -3.48 -2.35
N ALA A 264 8.32 -3.50 -1.20
CA ALA A 264 9.08 -4.65 -0.72
C ALA A 264 8.21 -5.93 -0.61
N GLN A 265 6.91 -5.76 -0.36
CA GLN A 265 5.95 -6.85 -0.21
C GLN A 265 5.60 -7.53 -1.55
N LYS A 266 5.75 -6.83 -2.66
CA LYS A 266 5.36 -7.31 -4.00
C LYS A 266 6.55 -7.71 -4.87
N VAL A 267 7.76 -7.77 -4.31
CA VAL A 267 9.00 -8.15 -5.02
C VAL A 267 8.89 -9.54 -5.67
N ASN A 268 8.07 -10.44 -5.11
CA ASN A 268 7.84 -11.79 -5.63
C ASN A 268 6.64 -11.90 -6.59
N GLN A 269 5.98 -10.80 -6.95
CA GLN A 269 4.92 -10.77 -7.96
C GLN A 269 5.50 -10.22 -9.27
N PRO A 270 5.82 -11.09 -10.26
CA PRO A 270 6.37 -10.64 -11.53
C PRO A 270 5.49 -9.59 -12.21
N VAL A 271 6.10 -8.56 -12.78
CA VAL A 271 5.39 -7.57 -13.62
C VAL A 271 4.36 -6.72 -12.87
N HIS A 272 4.34 -6.76 -11.53
CA HIS A 272 3.37 -6.05 -10.70
C HIS A 272 3.27 -4.55 -11.02
N LEU A 273 4.42 -3.90 -11.27
CA LEU A 273 4.48 -2.48 -11.62
C LEU A 273 3.59 -2.14 -12.84
N PHE A 274 3.51 -3.05 -13.80
CA PHE A 274 2.72 -2.85 -15.01
C PHE A 274 1.27 -3.29 -14.81
N SER A 275 1.00 -4.29 -13.96
CA SER A 275 -0.37 -4.62 -13.57
C SER A 275 -1.06 -3.42 -12.90
N ASP A 276 -0.38 -2.66 -12.04
CA ASP A 276 -0.87 -1.40 -11.46
C ASP A 276 -1.16 -0.31 -12.51
N LEU A 277 -0.40 -0.26 -13.60
CA LEU A 277 -0.69 0.64 -14.70
C LEU A 277 -1.90 0.16 -15.49
N LEU A 278 -2.05 -1.14 -15.70
CA LEU A 278 -3.20 -1.72 -16.40
C LEU A 278 -4.52 -1.48 -15.64
N THR A 279 -4.50 -1.55 -14.31
CA THR A 279 -5.71 -1.21 -13.52
C THR A 279 -6.15 0.23 -13.76
N GLN A 280 -5.22 1.19 -13.89
CA GLN A 280 -5.54 2.57 -14.25
C GLN A 280 -5.99 2.73 -15.71
N VAL A 281 -5.35 2.02 -16.65
CA VAL A 281 -5.72 2.04 -18.08
C VAL A 281 -7.17 1.64 -18.28
N PHE A 282 -7.60 0.57 -17.61
CA PHE A 282 -8.93 -0.01 -17.76
C PHE A 282 -9.92 0.44 -16.67
N GLN A 283 -9.52 1.37 -15.80
CA GLN A 283 -10.35 1.87 -14.68
C GLN A 283 -10.92 0.72 -13.83
N LEU A 284 -10.04 -0.21 -13.47
CA LEU A 284 -10.37 -1.39 -12.68
C LEU A 284 -10.43 -1.03 -11.20
N SER A 285 -11.40 -1.63 -10.51
CA SER A 285 -11.58 -1.54 -9.06
C SER A 285 -11.30 -2.91 -8.44
N SER A 286 -10.84 -2.93 -7.19
CA SER A 286 -10.68 -4.16 -6.41
C SER A 286 -11.98 -4.93 -6.19
N ARG A 287 -13.14 -4.30 -6.45
CA ARG A 287 -14.47 -4.92 -6.37
C ARG A 287 -14.95 -5.51 -7.69
N ASP A 288 -14.22 -5.32 -8.79
CA ASP A 288 -14.65 -5.81 -10.09
C ASP A 288 -14.51 -7.34 -10.15
N THR A 289 -15.57 -8.01 -10.57
CA THR A 289 -15.55 -9.44 -10.91
C THR A 289 -14.75 -9.65 -12.21
N GLN A 290 -14.22 -10.86 -12.43
CA GLN A 290 -13.49 -11.20 -13.66
C GLN A 290 -14.27 -10.85 -14.93
N GLY A 291 -15.58 -11.12 -14.97
CA GLY A 291 -16.44 -10.76 -16.10
C GLY A 291 -16.56 -9.25 -16.32
N GLN A 292 -16.59 -8.44 -15.26
CA GLN A 292 -16.59 -6.98 -15.37
C GLN A 292 -15.24 -6.46 -15.87
N ILE A 293 -14.12 -7.05 -15.42
CA ILE A 293 -12.78 -6.69 -15.90
C ILE A 293 -12.66 -6.98 -17.40
N GLN A 294 -13.07 -8.17 -17.85
CA GLN A 294 -13.08 -8.53 -19.28
C GLN A 294 -13.94 -7.56 -20.10
N GLN A 295 -15.13 -7.17 -19.61
CA GLN A 295 -15.98 -6.19 -20.29
C GLN A 295 -15.32 -4.81 -20.40
N LYS A 296 -14.64 -4.35 -19.34
CA LYS A 296 -13.91 -3.07 -19.36
C LYS A 296 -12.74 -3.12 -20.35
N ILE A 297 -11.99 -4.22 -20.38
CA ILE A 297 -10.91 -4.43 -21.36
C ILE A 297 -11.48 -4.39 -22.78
N GLU A 298 -12.55 -5.13 -23.06
CA GLU A 298 -13.19 -5.17 -24.38
C GLU A 298 -13.74 -3.81 -24.79
N ALA A 299 -14.36 -3.07 -23.87
CA ALA A 299 -14.87 -1.72 -24.14
C ALA A 299 -13.76 -0.76 -24.60
N VAL A 300 -12.56 -0.85 -24.00
CA VAL A 300 -11.40 -0.03 -24.40
C VAL A 300 -10.79 -0.51 -25.71
N LEU A 301 -10.61 -1.82 -25.88
CA LEU A 301 -9.93 -2.42 -27.04
C LEU A 301 -10.78 -2.40 -28.31
N SER A 302 -12.11 -2.52 -28.21
CA SER A 302 -13.03 -2.51 -29.36
C SER A 302 -12.94 -1.21 -30.18
N GLY A 303 -12.58 -0.10 -29.53
CA GLY A 303 -12.32 1.19 -30.20
C GLY A 303 -10.96 1.28 -30.91
N TRP A 304 -10.13 0.24 -30.88
CA TRP A 304 -8.76 0.24 -31.41
C TRP A 304 -8.61 -0.68 -32.63
N PRO A 305 -7.55 -0.49 -33.45
CA PRO A 305 -7.27 -1.36 -34.59
C PRO A 305 -7.16 -2.85 -34.23
N ARG A 306 -7.59 -3.73 -35.15
CA ARG A 306 -7.64 -5.20 -34.92
C ARG A 306 -6.29 -5.82 -34.55
N ASP A 307 -5.18 -5.30 -35.09
CA ASP A 307 -3.83 -5.73 -34.75
C ASP A 307 -3.45 -5.42 -33.29
N VAL A 308 -4.09 -4.40 -32.69
CA VAL A 308 -3.93 -4.04 -31.29
C VAL A 308 -4.88 -4.86 -30.42
N GLN A 309 -6.09 -5.17 -30.87
CA GLN A 309 -7.01 -6.05 -30.14
C GLN A 309 -6.40 -7.42 -29.83
N ALA A 310 -5.48 -7.90 -30.69
CA ALA A 310 -4.72 -9.14 -30.47
C ALA A 310 -3.83 -9.14 -29.21
N ILE A 311 -3.64 -8.00 -28.54
CA ILE A 311 -2.90 -7.95 -27.27
C ILE A 311 -3.74 -8.42 -26.07
N ARG A 312 -5.06 -8.51 -26.22
CA ARG A 312 -6.01 -8.81 -25.13
C ARG A 312 -5.60 -9.99 -24.24
N PRO A 313 -5.23 -11.18 -24.78
CA PRO A 313 -4.92 -12.33 -23.95
C PRO A 313 -3.74 -12.09 -22.99
N TYR A 314 -2.74 -11.31 -23.43
CA TYR A 314 -1.57 -10.98 -22.61
C TYR A 314 -1.92 -10.00 -21.47
N LEU A 315 -2.89 -9.11 -21.69
CA LEU A 315 -3.35 -8.18 -20.65
C LEU A 315 -4.20 -8.89 -19.60
N GLU A 316 -5.09 -9.78 -20.03
CA GLU A 316 -5.91 -10.61 -19.14
C GLU A 316 -5.02 -11.50 -18.24
N MET A 317 -3.98 -12.10 -18.81
CA MET A 317 -2.97 -12.88 -18.06
C MET A 317 -2.27 -12.04 -16.98
N LEU A 318 -1.83 -10.81 -17.31
CA LEU A 318 -1.17 -9.92 -16.34
C LEU A 318 -2.09 -9.43 -15.23
N LEU A 319 -3.39 -9.43 -15.48
CA LEU A 319 -4.42 -9.08 -14.51
C LEU A 319 -4.93 -10.30 -13.72
N GLY A 320 -4.37 -11.49 -13.94
CA GLY A 320 -4.74 -12.72 -13.23
C GLY A 320 -6.13 -13.24 -13.58
N ILE A 321 -6.60 -12.98 -14.80
CA ILE A 321 -7.88 -13.48 -15.30
C ILE A 321 -7.66 -14.88 -15.88
N ASP A 322 -7.84 -15.89 -15.04
CA ASP A 322 -7.78 -17.29 -15.45
C ASP A 322 -9.16 -17.73 -15.95
N ASP A 323 -9.45 -17.49 -17.23
CA ASP A 323 -10.70 -17.99 -17.81
C ASP A 323 -10.43 -19.12 -18.81
N SER A 324 -10.97 -20.30 -18.51
CA SER A 324 -10.99 -21.46 -19.40
C SER A 324 -11.80 -21.22 -20.69
N THR A 325 -12.50 -20.08 -20.81
CA THR A 325 -13.40 -19.74 -21.92
C THR A 325 -12.84 -18.72 -22.90
N SER A 326 -11.76 -18.02 -22.58
CA SER A 326 -11.04 -17.12 -23.49
C SER A 326 -10.07 -17.89 -24.39
N ASP A 327 -9.70 -17.30 -25.54
CA ASP A 327 -8.78 -17.87 -26.54
C ASP A 327 -7.32 -17.97 -26.03
N HIS A 328 -7.11 -18.15 -24.71
CA HIS A 328 -5.84 -18.43 -24.04
C HIS A 328 -5.20 -19.75 -24.51
N GLY A 329 -5.91 -20.56 -25.29
CA GLY A 329 -5.33 -21.71 -26.00
C GLY A 329 -4.11 -21.34 -26.85
N GLN A 330 -3.97 -20.08 -27.28
CA GLN A 330 -2.77 -19.58 -27.96
C GLN A 330 -1.61 -19.31 -26.98
N LEU A 331 -1.89 -18.82 -25.77
CA LEU A 331 -0.87 -18.55 -24.75
C LEU A 331 -0.28 -19.84 -24.20
N ASN A 332 -1.13 -20.85 -23.95
CA ASN A 332 -0.73 -22.15 -23.41
C ASN A 332 0.17 -22.97 -24.37
N ARG A 333 0.30 -22.54 -25.63
CA ARG A 333 1.19 -23.17 -26.64
C ARG A 333 2.55 -22.50 -26.72
N LEU A 334 2.74 -21.35 -26.07
CA LEU A 334 3.99 -20.61 -26.11
C LEU A 334 4.94 -21.10 -25.02
N GLU A 335 6.21 -21.21 -25.37
CA GLU A 335 7.26 -21.39 -24.37
C GLU A 335 7.34 -20.14 -23.46
N PRO A 336 7.73 -20.30 -22.17
CA PRO A 336 7.73 -19.20 -21.20
C PRO A 336 8.48 -17.92 -21.67
N ASP A 337 9.61 -18.10 -22.35
CA ASP A 337 10.39 -16.98 -22.89
C ASP A 337 9.68 -16.25 -24.03
N GLN A 338 8.99 -17.00 -24.90
CA GLN A 338 8.21 -16.41 -25.99
C GLN A 338 7.00 -15.67 -25.44
N LEU A 339 6.30 -16.26 -24.46
CA LEU A 339 5.18 -15.62 -23.78
C LEU A 339 5.60 -14.29 -23.14
N ARG A 340 6.74 -14.27 -22.43
CA ARG A 340 7.33 -13.05 -21.87
C ARG A 340 7.60 -11.99 -22.94
N GLN A 341 8.27 -12.36 -24.04
CA GLN A 341 8.58 -11.41 -25.12
C GLN A 341 7.32 -10.86 -25.80
N GLN A 342 6.32 -11.70 -26.05
CA GLN A 342 5.04 -11.26 -26.63
C GLN A 342 4.28 -10.34 -25.67
N THR A 343 4.33 -10.62 -24.37
CA THR A 343 3.76 -9.76 -23.32
C THR A 343 4.43 -8.38 -23.34
N PHE A 344 5.75 -8.32 -23.48
CA PHE A 344 6.48 -7.04 -23.59
C PHE A 344 6.06 -6.26 -24.83
N VAL A 345 5.92 -6.95 -25.97
CA VAL A 345 5.44 -6.36 -27.23
C VAL A 345 3.99 -5.86 -27.09
N ALA A 346 3.13 -6.59 -26.38
CA ALA A 346 1.75 -6.21 -26.10
C ALA A 346 1.66 -4.91 -25.31
N ILE A 347 2.38 -4.81 -24.18
CA ILE A 347 2.42 -3.59 -23.34
C ILE A 347 3.00 -2.41 -24.13
N ARG A 348 4.04 -2.65 -24.93
CA ARG A 348 4.58 -1.62 -25.83
C ARG A 348 3.53 -1.09 -26.81
N ARG A 349 2.77 -1.99 -27.46
CA ARG A 349 1.71 -1.61 -28.40
C ARG A 349 0.62 -0.82 -27.69
N LEU A 350 0.24 -1.24 -26.49
CA LEU A 350 -0.71 -0.55 -25.60
C LEU A 350 -0.28 0.90 -25.35
N PHE A 351 0.91 1.13 -24.79
CA PHE A 351 1.37 2.48 -24.50
C PHE A 351 1.55 3.33 -25.76
N LYS A 352 2.00 2.74 -26.87
CA LYS A 352 2.13 3.46 -28.14
C LYS A 352 0.79 3.92 -28.71
N ILE A 353 -0.27 3.11 -28.63
CA ILE A 353 -1.60 3.50 -29.15
C ILE A 353 -2.25 4.57 -28.27
N ILE A 354 -2.06 4.49 -26.94
CA ILE A 354 -2.52 5.50 -25.99
C ILE A 354 -1.80 6.83 -26.23
N ALA A 355 -0.46 6.80 -26.30
CA ALA A 355 0.38 7.97 -26.54
C ALA A 355 0.08 8.66 -27.87
N ARG A 356 -0.39 7.92 -28.89
CA ARG A 356 -0.82 8.52 -30.17
C ARG A 356 -2.06 9.41 -30.03
N LYS A 357 -2.95 9.10 -29.08
CA LYS A 357 -4.19 9.86 -28.85
C LYS A 357 -3.93 11.10 -28.00
N GLN A 358 -3.13 10.95 -26.95
CA GLN A 358 -2.76 12.03 -26.04
C GLN A 358 -1.39 11.75 -25.39
N PRO A 359 -0.61 12.78 -25.03
CA PRO A 359 0.62 12.62 -24.27
C PRO A 359 0.45 11.73 -23.04
N LEU A 360 1.40 10.81 -22.83
CA LEU A 360 1.38 9.86 -21.73
C LEU A 360 2.55 10.12 -20.78
N ILE A 361 2.27 10.26 -19.50
CA ILE A 361 3.27 10.39 -18.44
C ILE A 361 3.11 9.18 -17.51
N LEU A 362 4.17 8.39 -17.37
CA LEU A 362 4.21 7.27 -16.43
C LEU A 362 5.18 7.60 -15.29
N LEU A 363 4.65 7.65 -14.07
CA LEU A 363 5.41 7.84 -12.85
C LEU A 363 5.66 6.48 -12.20
N PHE A 364 6.91 6.21 -11.87
CA PHE A 364 7.37 4.98 -11.26
C PHE A 364 8.11 5.32 -9.96
N ASP A 365 7.49 5.06 -8.81
CA ASP A 365 8.11 5.32 -7.51
C ASP A 365 8.73 4.07 -6.89
N ASP A 366 9.68 4.28 -5.99
CA ASP A 366 10.35 3.25 -5.20
C ASP A 366 11.00 2.12 -6.03
N LEU A 367 11.53 2.42 -7.22
CA LEU A 367 12.14 1.45 -8.15
C LEU A 367 13.35 0.66 -7.62
N HIS A 368 13.84 0.98 -6.44
CA HIS A 368 14.83 0.16 -5.75
C HIS A 368 14.27 -1.21 -5.32
N TRP A 369 12.94 -1.35 -5.28
CA TRP A 369 12.22 -2.62 -5.06
C TRP A 369 11.73 -3.30 -6.34
N ILE A 370 12.13 -2.81 -7.53
CA ILE A 370 11.65 -3.36 -8.80
C ILE A 370 12.05 -4.85 -8.96
N ASP A 371 11.10 -5.69 -9.39
CA ASP A 371 11.40 -7.08 -9.72
C ASP A 371 12.21 -7.20 -11.03
N PRO A 372 12.99 -8.28 -11.22
CA PRO A 372 13.86 -8.42 -12.39
C PRO A 372 13.13 -8.37 -13.74
N ILE A 373 11.90 -8.89 -13.82
CA ILE A 373 11.13 -8.95 -15.07
C ILE A 373 10.53 -7.57 -15.38
N SER A 374 10.00 -6.86 -14.39
CA SER A 374 9.58 -5.46 -14.55
C SER A 374 10.74 -4.57 -14.98
N ALA A 375 11.95 -4.79 -14.44
CA ALA A 375 13.14 -4.03 -14.85
C ALA A 375 13.51 -4.29 -16.32
N GLU A 376 13.41 -5.53 -16.80
CA GLU A 376 13.63 -5.86 -18.21
C GLU A 376 12.57 -5.25 -19.12
N LEU A 377 11.31 -5.25 -18.69
CA LEU A 377 10.21 -4.62 -19.43
C LEU A 377 10.39 -3.10 -19.48
N LEU A 378 10.76 -2.47 -18.38
CA LEU A 378 11.04 -1.03 -18.33
C LEU A 378 12.17 -0.65 -19.31
N LEU A 379 13.25 -1.45 -19.34
CA LEU A 379 14.33 -1.31 -20.32
C LEU A 379 13.84 -1.49 -21.77
N PHE A 380 13.02 -2.51 -22.02
CA PHE A 380 12.44 -2.75 -23.33
C PHE A 380 11.59 -1.57 -23.81
N LEU A 381 10.77 -1.01 -22.91
CA LEU A 381 9.90 0.14 -23.19
C LEU A 381 10.64 1.45 -23.35
N ALA A 382 11.89 1.55 -22.89
CA ALA A 382 12.72 2.73 -23.09
C ALA A 382 12.88 3.10 -24.58
N THR A 383 12.92 2.09 -25.45
CA THR A 383 13.00 2.30 -26.90
C THR A 383 11.77 3.00 -27.49
N VAL A 384 10.62 2.93 -26.81
CA VAL A 384 9.35 3.49 -27.28
C VAL A 384 9.25 4.96 -26.91
N VAL A 385 9.79 5.33 -25.75
CA VAL A 385 9.92 6.71 -25.30
C VAL A 385 10.66 7.55 -26.35
N ALA A 386 11.66 6.99 -27.03
CA ALA A 386 12.36 7.65 -28.13
C ALA A 386 11.49 8.02 -29.34
N SER A 387 10.32 7.37 -29.51
CA SER A 387 9.53 7.40 -30.75
C SER A 387 8.05 7.70 -30.53
N ALA A 388 7.65 8.09 -29.33
CA ALA A 388 6.28 8.40 -28.95
C ALA A 388 6.26 9.51 -27.88
N PRO A 389 5.17 10.30 -27.77
CA PRO A 389 4.99 11.31 -26.71
C PRO A 389 4.74 10.64 -25.35
N ILE A 390 5.77 9.99 -24.83
CA ILE A 390 5.76 9.29 -23.55
C ILE A 390 6.87 9.87 -22.69
N LEU A 391 6.56 10.24 -21.45
CA LEU A 391 7.54 10.65 -20.45
C LEU A 391 7.56 9.63 -19.31
N PHE A 392 8.71 9.03 -19.07
CA PHE A 392 8.92 8.19 -17.88
C PHE A 392 9.55 9.03 -16.77
N ILE A 393 8.96 9.04 -15.58
CA ILE A 393 9.52 9.67 -14.39
C ILE A 393 9.73 8.59 -13.37
N MET A 394 10.98 8.36 -13.00
CA MET A 394 11.41 7.20 -12.22
C MET A 394 12.09 7.69 -10.96
N ALA A 395 11.63 7.26 -9.79
CA ALA A 395 12.24 7.57 -8.51
C ALA A 395 12.86 6.33 -7.87
N GLN A 396 14.07 6.48 -7.34
CA GLN A 396 14.75 5.42 -6.59
C GLN A 396 15.57 5.96 -5.42
N ARG A 397 15.90 5.07 -4.48
CA ARG A 397 16.85 5.39 -3.41
C ARG A 397 18.27 5.42 -3.98
N ARG A 398 19.09 6.35 -3.49
CA ARG A 398 20.54 6.27 -3.69
C ARG A 398 21.06 5.12 -2.85
N GLN A 399 21.46 4.01 -3.47
CA GLN A 399 22.24 2.98 -2.77
C GLN A 399 23.70 3.44 -2.70
N GLY A 400 24.41 3.08 -1.63
CA GLY A 400 25.84 3.34 -1.47
C GLY A 400 26.67 2.67 -2.56
N SER A 401 28.00 2.64 -2.39
CA SER A 401 29.00 2.18 -3.38
C SER A 401 28.81 0.81 -4.04
N ASP A 402 27.80 0.03 -3.65
CA ASP A 402 27.37 -1.17 -4.37
C ASP A 402 26.28 -0.80 -5.37
N LEU A 403 26.76 -0.35 -6.53
CA LEU A 403 26.12 -0.15 -7.82
C LEU A 403 24.66 0.39 -7.85
N PRO A 404 24.37 1.39 -8.71
CA PRO A 404 23.02 1.56 -9.24
C PRO A 404 22.49 0.20 -9.70
N ASN A 405 21.18 -0.03 -9.69
CA ASN A 405 20.63 -1.14 -10.46
C ASN A 405 21.19 -0.95 -11.89
N ASP A 406 22.20 -1.74 -12.29
CA ASP A 406 23.10 -1.42 -13.42
C ASP A 406 22.28 -1.31 -14.73
N ARG A 407 21.12 -1.94 -14.71
CA ARG A 407 19.99 -1.87 -15.63
C ARG A 407 19.40 -0.45 -15.80
N LEU A 408 19.19 0.33 -14.73
CA LEU A 408 18.65 1.68 -14.81
C LEU A 408 19.69 2.71 -15.29
N VAL A 409 20.98 2.52 -14.98
CA VAL A 409 22.05 3.33 -15.58
C VAL A 409 22.14 3.12 -17.09
N ARG A 410 21.91 1.88 -17.57
CA ARG A 410 21.81 1.60 -19.00
C ARG A 410 20.70 2.39 -19.70
N LEU A 411 19.63 2.81 -19.01
CA LEU A 411 18.59 3.66 -19.62
C LEU A 411 19.15 4.97 -20.16
N GLN A 412 20.12 5.57 -19.47
CA GLN A 412 20.75 6.81 -19.91
C GLN A 412 21.50 6.62 -21.23
N SER A 413 22.19 5.50 -21.36
CA SER A 413 22.91 5.13 -22.58
C SER A 413 21.97 4.80 -23.75
N LEU A 414 20.74 4.37 -23.46
CA LEU A 414 19.75 4.02 -24.49
C LEU A 414 19.07 5.26 -25.11
N LEU A 415 19.01 6.39 -24.39
CA LEU A 415 18.34 7.62 -24.82
C LEU A 415 19.21 8.87 -24.57
N PRO A 416 20.34 9.01 -25.28
CA PRO A 416 21.20 10.19 -25.15
C PRO A 416 20.43 11.46 -25.56
N GLY A 417 20.41 12.46 -24.68
CA GLY A 417 19.76 13.76 -24.92
C GLY A 417 18.26 13.83 -24.61
N GLN A 418 17.61 12.72 -24.30
CA GLN A 418 16.19 12.67 -23.88
C GLN A 418 16.02 12.21 -22.43
N THR A 419 17.14 12.01 -21.71
CA THR A 419 17.16 11.57 -20.32
C THR A 419 17.76 12.65 -19.42
N VAL A 420 17.06 13.01 -18.35
CA VAL A 420 17.56 13.91 -17.30
C VAL A 420 17.64 13.17 -15.97
N ARG A 421 18.70 13.39 -15.20
CA ARG A 421 18.90 12.80 -13.88
C ARG A 421 19.00 13.87 -12.82
N PHE A 422 18.23 13.71 -11.76
CA PHE A 422 18.23 14.53 -10.57
C PHE A 422 18.75 13.72 -9.39
N LEU A 423 19.86 14.16 -8.82
CA LEU A 423 20.24 13.75 -7.48
C LEU A 423 19.66 14.78 -6.50
N LEU A 424 18.64 14.38 -5.76
CA LEU A 424 18.07 15.20 -4.71
C LEU A 424 18.98 15.15 -3.48
N GLU A 425 19.45 16.33 -3.12
CA GLU A 425 20.22 16.57 -1.91
C GLU A 425 19.30 17.04 -0.78
N ARG A 426 19.89 17.09 0.42
CA ARG A 426 19.24 17.65 1.60
C ARG A 426 18.94 19.14 1.39
N LEU A 427 17.87 19.61 2.02
CA LEU A 427 17.51 21.01 1.95
C LEU A 427 18.60 21.87 2.59
N GLN A 428 18.86 23.02 1.97
CA GLN A 428 19.74 24.02 2.57
C GLN A 428 19.12 24.55 3.86
N VAL A 429 19.92 25.23 4.69
CA VAL A 429 19.47 25.74 6.00
C VAL A 429 18.28 26.69 5.83
N GLU A 430 18.32 27.58 4.84
CA GLU A 430 17.26 28.53 4.53
C GLU A 430 15.97 27.83 4.07
N GLU A 431 16.10 26.81 3.22
CA GLU A 431 14.98 25.99 2.76
C GLU A 431 14.36 25.19 3.93
N SER A 432 15.21 24.66 4.81
CA SER A 432 14.77 23.93 6.00
C SER A 432 14.02 24.84 6.96
N ARG A 433 14.49 26.08 7.17
CA ARG A 433 13.77 27.12 7.94
C ARG A 433 12.40 27.43 7.35
N MET A 434 12.33 27.60 6.03
CA MET A 434 11.07 27.85 5.33
C MET A 434 10.08 26.70 5.54
N LEU A 435 10.54 25.45 5.42
CA LEU A 435 9.70 24.28 5.64
C LEU A 435 9.18 24.20 7.08
N VAL A 436 10.05 24.40 8.08
CA VAL A 436 9.66 24.43 9.50
C VAL A 436 8.62 25.51 9.77
N HIS A 437 8.83 26.72 9.24
CA HIS A 437 7.90 27.84 9.41
C HIS A 437 6.52 27.55 8.82
N ASP A 438 6.47 26.96 7.62
CA ASP A 438 5.22 26.61 6.96
C ASP A 438 4.46 25.50 7.69
N LEU A 439 5.15 24.55 8.31
CA LEU A 439 4.53 23.48 9.10
C LEU A 439 3.86 24.00 10.39
N PHE A 440 4.38 25.08 10.99
CA PHE A 440 3.88 25.63 12.25
C PHE A 440 2.89 26.81 12.11
N SER A 441 2.64 27.32 10.89
CA SER A 441 1.77 28.47 10.64
C SER A 441 2.15 29.74 11.41
N ALA A 442 3.22 30.44 10.99
CA ALA A 442 3.58 31.86 11.29
C ALA A 442 3.61 32.40 12.74
N SER A 443 3.07 31.70 13.73
CA SER A 443 2.96 32.18 15.11
C SER A 443 3.31 31.05 16.07
N GLU A 444 4.35 31.28 16.86
CA GLU A 444 4.72 30.56 18.09
C GLU A 444 5.66 29.35 17.99
N LEU A 445 6.64 29.35 17.06
CA LEU A 445 7.84 28.54 17.27
C LEU A 445 8.98 29.36 17.89
N PRO A 446 9.48 29.00 19.09
CA PRO A 446 10.73 29.56 19.59
C PRO A 446 11.87 29.32 18.60
N GLN A 447 12.64 30.36 18.29
CA GLN A 447 13.75 30.28 17.34
C GLN A 447 14.76 29.17 17.70
N ALA A 448 14.98 28.94 19.00
CA ALA A 448 15.83 27.87 19.50
C ALA A 448 15.31 26.46 19.14
N LEU A 449 13.99 26.26 19.17
CA LEU A 449 13.37 24.98 18.79
C LEU A 449 13.46 24.75 17.28
N SER A 450 13.18 25.79 16.46
CA SER A 450 13.37 25.72 15.01
C SER A 450 14.81 25.37 14.64
N GLN A 451 15.79 25.99 15.30
CA GLN A 451 17.21 25.70 15.07
C GLN A 451 17.56 24.26 15.47
N THR A 452 17.04 23.78 16.61
CA THR A 452 17.24 22.39 17.05
C THR A 452 16.68 21.38 16.05
N ILE A 453 15.49 21.65 15.49
CA ILE A 453 14.86 20.80 14.47
C ILE A 453 15.72 20.73 13.21
N ILE A 454 16.24 21.88 12.75
CA ILE A 454 17.09 21.94 11.54
C ILE A 454 18.41 21.20 11.76
N GLU A 455 19.06 21.42 12.90
CA GLU A 455 20.32 20.75 13.25
C GLU A 455 20.13 19.23 13.36
N ARG A 456 19.05 18.76 14.00
CA ARG A 456 18.77 17.31 14.16
C ARG A 456 18.28 16.63 12.89
N SER A 457 17.52 17.34 12.06
CA SER A 457 17.03 16.78 10.79
C SER A 457 18.11 16.75 9.71
N GLU A 458 19.20 17.51 9.90
CA GLU A 458 20.29 17.69 8.95
C GLU A 458 19.79 18.08 7.53
N GLY A 459 18.64 18.74 7.44
CA GLY A 459 18.00 19.16 6.18
C GLY A 459 17.19 18.06 5.47
N ASN A 460 16.92 16.92 6.09
CA ASN A 460 16.00 15.92 5.54
C ASN A 460 14.53 16.35 5.78
N PRO A 461 13.72 16.61 4.73
CA PRO A 461 12.33 17.06 4.88
C PRO A 461 11.47 16.14 5.73
N TYR A 462 11.64 14.82 5.60
CA TYR A 462 10.88 13.86 6.39
C TYR A 462 11.16 14.03 7.88
N PHE A 463 12.43 14.10 8.28
CA PHE A 463 12.77 14.31 9.70
C PHE A 463 12.27 15.66 10.22
N ILE A 464 12.30 16.71 9.39
CA ILE A 464 11.70 17.99 9.75
C ILE A 464 10.22 17.81 10.08
N GLU A 465 9.43 17.19 9.19
CA GLU A 465 8.00 16.94 9.40
C GLU A 465 7.73 16.06 10.63
N GLU A 466 8.53 15.01 10.84
CA GLU A 466 8.44 14.12 11.99
C GLU A 466 8.69 14.85 13.31
N PHE A 467 9.76 15.64 13.40
CA PHE A 467 10.05 16.42 14.61
C PHE A 467 8.97 17.45 14.88
N VAL A 468 8.47 18.13 13.83
CA VAL A 468 7.34 19.05 13.99
C VAL A 468 6.10 18.32 14.51
N ARG A 469 5.79 17.14 13.96
CA ARG A 469 4.62 16.36 14.40
C ARG A 469 4.73 15.97 15.87
N ILE A 470 5.89 15.48 16.31
CA ILE A 470 6.14 15.14 17.72
C ILE A 470 5.91 16.37 18.61
N CYS A 471 6.43 17.53 18.22
CA CYS A 471 6.23 18.78 18.98
C CYS A 471 4.79 19.32 18.99
N ILE A 472 3.89 18.83 18.14
CA ILE A 472 2.46 19.20 18.12
C ILE A 472 1.63 18.19 18.93
N GLU A 473 2.09 16.94 19.00
CA GLU A 473 1.41 15.84 19.71
C GLU A 473 1.73 15.81 21.22
N GLU A 474 2.88 16.36 21.63
CA GLU A 474 3.23 16.70 23.03
C GLU A 474 2.74 18.10 23.43
#